data_AF-A0A8B3NKK1-F1
#
_entry.id   AF-A0A8B3NKK1-F1
#
_cell.length_a   1.000
_cell.length_b   1.000
_cell.length_c   1.000
_cell.angle_alpha   90.00
_cell.angle_beta   90.00
_cell.angle_gamma   90.00
#
_symmetry.space_group_name_H-M   'P 1'
#
loop_
_entity.id
_entity.type
_entity.pdbx_description
1 polymer ?
#
loop_
_entity_poly.entity_id
_entity_poly.type
_entity_poly.pdbx_seq_one_letter_code
_entity_poly.pdbx_strand_id
1 'polypeptide(L)' 'SPIVKVLTFTGSTAVGKQLATLAAKNLQRCILELGGHSPVIVCEDADLAQAIPAISEYKFECAGQSCNAPS' A
#
# COMPACT_ATOMS: atom_id res chain seq x y z
N SER A 1 8.04 22.07 -9.48
CA SER A 1 9.38 22.67 -9.60
C SER A 1 9.96 22.21 -10.93
N PRO A 2 10.49 23.11 -11.77
CA PRO A 2 11.09 22.73 -13.05
C PRO A 2 12.37 21.88 -12.90
N ILE A 3 12.99 21.90 -11.71
CA ILE A 3 14.21 21.15 -11.40
C ILE A 3 13.88 19.67 -11.07
N VAL A 4 12.80 19.42 -10.33
CA VAL A 4 12.44 18.06 -9.89
C VAL A 4 11.97 17.23 -11.08
N LYS A 5 12.63 16.08 -11.32
CA LYS A 5 12.35 15.21 -12.48
C LYS A 5 11.45 14.01 -12.15
N VAL A 6 11.48 13.55 -10.91
CA VAL A 6 10.70 12.39 -10.43
C VAL A 6 10.09 12.71 -9.06
N LEU A 7 8.83 12.33 -8.88
CA LEU A 7 8.12 12.34 -7.60
C LEU A 7 7.96 10.90 -7.12
N THR A 8 8.46 10.60 -5.92
CA THR A 8 8.19 9.34 -5.21
C THR A 8 7.40 9.63 -3.95
N PHE A 9 6.33 8.89 -3.70
CA PHE A 9 5.48 9.08 -2.53
C PHE A 9 4.86 7.76 -2.07
N THR A 10 4.96 7.49 -0.78
CA THR A 10 4.26 6.42 -0.08
C THR A 10 3.35 7.03 0.96
N GLY A 11 2.04 6.72 0.90
CA GLY A 11 1.07 7.30 1.83
C GLY A 11 -0.37 7.09 1.38
N SER A 12 -1.24 8.05 1.68
CA SER A 12 -2.67 7.91 1.37
C SER A 12 -2.97 8.16 -0.11
N THR A 13 -3.96 7.43 -0.64
CA THR A 13 -4.49 7.66 -2.00
C THR A 13 -4.93 9.12 -2.21
N ALA A 14 -5.52 9.75 -1.19
CA ALA A 14 -5.99 11.14 -1.26
C ALA A 14 -4.82 12.11 -1.53
N VAL A 15 -3.72 12.00 -0.77
CA VAL A 15 -2.54 12.85 -0.95
C VAL A 15 -1.81 12.49 -2.25
N GLY A 16 -1.70 11.20 -2.57
CA GLY A 16 -1.09 10.74 -3.83
C GLY A 16 -1.75 11.37 -5.06
N LYS A 17 -3.08 11.45 -5.10
CA LYS A 17 -3.83 12.11 -6.17
C LYS A 17 -3.54 13.61 -6.28
N GLN A 18 -3.45 14.30 -5.13
CA GLN A 18 -3.10 15.72 -5.09
C GLN A 18 -1.68 15.95 -5.64
N LEU A 19 -0.71 15.15 -5.19
CA LEU A 19 0.68 15.26 -5.64
C LEU A 19 0.82 14.92 -7.13
N ALA A 20 0.13 13.89 -7.62
CA ALA A 20 0.12 13.54 -9.05
C ALA A 20 -0.42 14.69 -9.92
N THR A 21 -1.47 15.37 -9.46
CA THR A 21 -2.05 16.55 -10.14
C THR A 21 -1.05 17.70 -10.22
N LEU A 22 -0.28 17.95 -9.16
CA LEU A 22 0.77 18.95 -9.16
C LEU A 22 1.96 18.55 -10.05
N ALA A 23 2.32 17.27 -10.04
CA ALA A 23 3.41 16.70 -10.84
C ALA A 23 3.14 16.80 -12.35
N ALA A 24 1.87 16.64 -12.75
CA ALA A 24 1.45 16.75 -14.15
C ALA A 24 1.76 18.13 -14.76
N LYS A 25 1.77 19.21 -13.96
CA LYS A 25 2.09 20.57 -14.43
C LYS A 25 3.48 20.69 -15.04
N ASN A 26 4.43 19.83 -14.64
CA ASN A 26 5.80 19.81 -15.16
C ASN A 26 6.15 18.46 -15.80
N LEU A 27 5.15 17.63 -16.15
CA LEU A 27 5.33 16.28 -16.72
C LEU A 27 6.32 15.42 -15.92
N GLN A 28 6.27 15.50 -14.59
CA GLN A 28 7.18 14.76 -13.72
C GLN A 28 6.73 13.29 -13.66
N ARG A 29 7.69 12.35 -13.73
CA ARG A 29 7.37 10.94 -13.52
C ARG A 29 6.95 10.71 -12.07
N CYS A 30 5.85 9.99 -11.85
CA CYS A 30 5.36 9.65 -10.52
C CYS A 30 5.60 8.17 -10.21
N ILE A 31 6.03 7.87 -8.98
CA ILE A 31 6.06 6.54 -8.36
C ILE A 31 5.25 6.66 -7.07
N LEU A 32 4.12 5.96 -6.98
CA LEU A 32 3.12 6.17 -5.93
C LEU A 32 2.72 4.84 -5.30
N GLU A 33 2.95 4.68 -4.00
CA GLU A 33 2.52 3.54 -3.19
C GLU A 33 1.42 3.99 -2.22
N LEU A 34 0.16 3.62 -2.51
CA LEU A 34 -1.02 4.34 -2.00
C LEU A 34 -1.91 3.54 -1.03
N GLY A 35 -1.33 2.51 -0.41
CA GLY A 35 -2.06 1.51 0.38
C GLY A 35 -2.72 0.45 -0.49
N GLY A 36 -3.51 -0.42 0.14
CA GLY A 36 -4.19 -1.52 -0.52
C GLY A 36 -5.37 -2.05 0.29
N HIS A 37 -6.06 -3.02 -0.30
CA HIS A 37 -7.06 -3.85 0.36
C HIS A 37 -6.63 -5.29 0.11
N SER A 38 -5.77 -5.81 0.98
CA SER A 38 -5.08 -7.09 0.77
C SER A 38 -5.95 -8.25 1.21
N PRO A 39 -6.57 -9.02 0.30
CA PRO A 39 -7.37 -10.17 0.67
C PRO A 39 -6.47 -11.29 1.18
N VAL A 40 -7.02 -12.09 2.08
CA VAL A 40 -6.45 -13.37 2.48
C VAL A 40 -7.39 -14.48 2.00
N ILE A 41 -6.88 -15.40 1.21
CA ILE A 41 -7.63 -16.53 0.66
C ILE A 41 -7.15 -17.80 1.38
N VAL A 42 -8.06 -18.49 2.05
CA VAL A 42 -7.80 -19.77 2.73
C VAL A 42 -8.56 -20.86 1.99
N CYS A 43 -7.82 -21.77 1.34
CA CYS A 43 -8.36 -22.89 0.60
C CYS A 43 -8.76 -24.05 1.54
N GLU A 44 -9.53 -25.02 1.01
CA GLU A 44 -10.03 -26.16 1.80
C GLU A 44 -8.93 -27.07 2.37
N ASP A 45 -7.78 -27.11 1.71
CA ASP A 45 -6.61 -27.94 2.03
C ASP A 45 -5.53 -27.17 2.80
N ALA A 46 -5.81 -25.93 3.21
CA ALA A 46 -4.85 -25.10 3.92
C ALA A 46 -4.53 -25.67 5.32
N ASP A 47 -3.25 -25.69 5.68
CA ASP A 47 -2.82 -25.98 7.04
C ASP A 47 -3.20 -24.82 7.98
N LEU A 48 -4.31 -25.01 8.70
CA LEU A 48 -4.83 -24.00 9.61
C LEU A 48 -3.91 -23.73 10.81
N ALA A 49 -3.09 -24.70 11.22
CA ALA A 49 -2.15 -24.51 12.32
C ALA A 49 -1.05 -23.50 11.95
N GLN A 50 -0.72 -23.40 10.67
CA GLN A 50 0.21 -22.39 10.15
C GLN A 50 -0.49 -21.10 9.72
N ALA A 51 -1.63 -21.21 9.04
CA ALA A 51 -2.31 -20.06 8.45
C ALA A 51 -2.84 -19.08 9.51
N ILE A 52 -3.50 -19.58 10.55
CA ILE A 52 -4.13 -18.74 11.59
C ILE A 52 -3.10 -17.81 12.27
N PRO A 53 -1.97 -18.29 12.83
CA PRO A 53 -1.02 -17.41 13.49
C PRO A 53 -0.38 -16.42 12.51
N ALA A 54 -0.01 -16.85 11.30
CA ALA A 54 0.60 -15.97 10.30
C ALA A 54 -0.33 -14.82 9.86
N ILE A 55 -1.61 -15.14 9.58
CA ILE A 55 -2.61 -14.13 9.20
C ILE A 55 -2.86 -13.17 10.36
N SER A 56 -2.98 -13.69 11.59
CA SER A 56 -3.25 -12.88 12.78
C SER A 56 -2.09 -11.93 13.08
N GLU A 57 -0.85 -12.44 13.07
CA GLU A 57 0.35 -11.64 13.28
C GLU A 57 0.43 -10.50 12.26
N TYR A 58 0.27 -10.82 10.98
CA TYR A 58 0.38 -9.84 9.91
C TYR A 58 -0.79 -8.83 9.89
N LYS A 59 -1.98 -9.22 10.31
CA LYS A 59 -3.13 -8.32 10.47
C LYS A 59 -2.88 -7.24 11.53
N PHE A 60 -2.24 -7.63 12.63
CA PHE A 60 -2.13 -6.78 13.81
C PHE A 60 -0.73 -6.19 14.01
N GLU A 61 0.24 -6.56 13.19
CA GLU A 61 1.54 -5.88 13.11
C GLU A 61 1.33 -4.37 12.90
N CYS A 62 2.06 -3.55 13.67
CA CYS A 62 1.89 -2.09 13.67
C CYS A 62 0.43 -1.65 13.89
N ALA A 63 -0.35 -2.43 14.65
CA ALA A 63 -1.79 -2.24 14.84
C ALA A 63 -2.59 -2.24 13.50
N GLY A 64 -2.11 -2.99 12.50
CA GLY A 64 -2.69 -3.05 11.16
C GLY A 64 -2.38 -1.83 10.29
N GLN A 65 -1.51 -0.92 10.74
CA GLN A 65 -1.11 0.28 9.99
C GLN A 65 0.00 -0.04 8.97
N SER A 66 -0.25 -1.05 8.14
CA SER A 66 0.60 -1.41 7.00
C SER A 66 -0.17 -1.27 5.69
N CYS A 67 0.51 -0.89 4.62
CA CYS A 67 -0.10 -0.72 3.29
C CYS A 67 -0.69 -2.01 2.72
N ASN A 68 -0.20 -3.14 3.20
CA ASN A 68 -0.52 -4.48 2.73
C ASN A 68 -1.12 -5.36 3.84
N ALA A 69 -1.51 -4.78 4.97
CA ALA A 69 -2.17 -5.50 6.05
C ALA A 69 -3.43 -6.23 5.52
N PRO A 70 -3.66 -7.49 5.93
CA PRO A 70 -4.89 -8.22 5.65
C PRO A 70 -6.12 -7.34 5.94
N SER A 71 -7.01 -7.14 4.97
CA SER A 71 -8.22 -6.33 5.17
C SER A 71 -9.36 -6.79 4.28
#